data_AF-A0A5N7ZHP5-F1
#
_entry.id   AF-A0A5N7ZHP5-F1
#
_cell.length_a   1.000
_cell.length_b   1.000
_cell.length_c   1.000
_cell.angle_alpha   90.00
_cell.angle_beta   90.00
_cell.angle_gamma   90.00
#
_symmetry.space_group_name_H-M   'P 1'
#
loop_
_entity.id
_entity.type
_entity.pdbx_description
1 polymer ?
#
loop_
_entity_poly.entity_id
_entity_poly.type
_entity_poly.pdbx_seq_one_letter_code
_entity_poly.pdbx_strand_id
1 'polypeptide(L)'
;QTPLSQVARERLRAMFETSDGFEIARRDLEQRGPGEFLGTRQSGMALLRFADLETDAAIAEDARDAAVWLRAQHPAAVEAHLARWMRGREDFLRT
;
A
#
# COMPACT_ATOMS: atom_id res chain seq x y z
N GLN A 1 10.76 -35.16 -10.21
CA GLN A 1 9.82 -34.12 -9.75
C GLN A 1 10.62 -33.06 -9.02
N THR A 2 10.54 -31.80 -9.45
CA THR A 2 11.25 -30.70 -8.79
C THR A 2 10.56 -30.39 -7.46
N PRO A 3 11.29 -30.24 -6.34
CA PRO A 3 10.65 -29.96 -5.06
C PRO A 3 9.93 -28.62 -5.10
N LEU A 4 8.73 -28.56 -4.49
CA LEU A 4 7.97 -27.32 -4.29
C LEU A 4 8.87 -26.28 -3.60
N SER A 5 8.89 -25.06 -4.16
CA SER A 5 9.54 -23.93 -3.51
C SER A 5 8.90 -23.68 -2.14
N GLN A 6 9.67 -23.09 -1.21
CA GLN A 6 9.18 -22.78 0.14
C GLN A 6 7.91 -21.91 0.09
N VAL A 7 7.89 -20.92 -0.80
CA VAL A 7 6.73 -20.04 -1.07
C VAL A 7 5.51 -20.83 -1.54
N ALA A 8 5.68 -21.79 -2.46
CA ALA A 8 4.57 -22.61 -2.93
C ALA A 8 3.99 -23.49 -1.81
N ARG A 9 4.86 -23.97 -0.89
CA ARG A 9 4.43 -24.76 0.28
C ARG A 9 3.65 -23.92 1.29
N GLU A 10 4.05 -22.67 1.52
CA GLU A 10 3.37 -21.74 2.41
C GLU A 10 1.99 -21.30 1.88
N ARG A 11 1.87 -21.08 0.57
CA ARG A 11 0.57 -20.81 -0.07
C ARG A 11 -0.41 -21.97 0.04
N LEU A 12 0.05 -23.19 -0.24
CA LEU A 12 -0.77 -24.39 -0.09
C LEU A 12 -1.20 -24.62 1.36
N ARG A 13 -0.32 -24.30 2.32
CA ARG A 13 -0.64 -24.35 3.75
C ARG A 13 -1.72 -23.34 4.14
N ALA A 14 -1.64 -22.10 3.67
CA ALA A 14 -2.68 -21.09 3.93
C ALA A 14 -4.06 -21.51 3.40
N MET A 15 -4.11 -22.12 2.20
CA MET A 15 -5.33 -22.67 1.62
C MET A 15 -5.86 -23.92 2.34
N PHE A 16 -5.00 -24.67 3.05
CA PHE A 16 -5.41 -25.83 3.84
C PHE A 16 -5.92 -25.44 5.24
N GLU A 17 -5.33 -24.40 5.84
CA GLU A 17 -5.65 -23.98 7.21
C GLU A 17 -6.96 -23.18 7.32
N THR A 18 -7.44 -22.57 6.23
CA THR A 18 -8.69 -21.80 6.22
C THR A 18 -9.35 -21.83 4.86
N SER A 19 -10.68 -21.76 4.83
CA SER A 19 -11.49 -21.55 3.62
C SER A 19 -12.05 -20.12 3.52
N ASP A 20 -11.73 -19.25 4.47
CA ASP A 20 -12.10 -17.83 4.43
C ASP A 20 -11.21 -17.09 3.43
N GLY A 21 -11.83 -16.55 2.37
CA GLY A 21 -11.13 -15.83 1.31
C GLY A 21 -10.43 -14.55 1.78
N PHE A 22 -10.93 -13.90 2.85
CA PHE A 22 -10.29 -12.70 3.40
C PHE A 22 -8.99 -13.04 4.13
N GLU A 23 -9.01 -14.10 4.93
CA GLU A 23 -7.84 -14.61 5.65
C GLU A 23 -6.73 -15.03 4.68
N ILE A 24 -7.09 -15.72 3.59
CA ILE A 24 -6.15 -16.14 2.54
C ILE A 24 -5.54 -14.92 1.84
N ALA A 25 -6.36 -13.90 1.52
CA ALA A 25 -5.90 -12.68 0.88
C ALA A 25 -4.93 -11.89 1.77
N ARG A 26 -5.19 -11.82 3.07
CA ARG A 26 -4.30 -11.16 4.03
C ARG A 26 -2.94 -11.86 4.13
N ARG A 27 -2.92 -13.19 4.25
CA ARG A 27 -1.68 -13.98 4.27
C ARG A 27 -0.89 -13.90 2.96
N ASP A 28 -1.55 -13.85 1.81
CA ASP A 28 -0.86 -13.65 0.52
C ASP A 28 -0.29 -12.23 0.38
N LEU A 29 -0.98 -11.21 0.91
CA LEU A 29 -0.46 -9.83 0.99
C LEU A 29 0.77 -9.74 1.90
N GLU A 30 0.76 -10.39 3.07
CA GLU A 30 1.91 -10.50 3.97
C GLU A 30 3.11 -11.17 3.28
N GLN A 31 2.87 -12.24 2.50
CA GLN A 31 3.92 -12.98 1.79
C GLN A 31 4.53 -12.19 0.60
N ARG A 32 3.70 -11.43 -0.14
CA ARG A 32 4.15 -10.63 -1.30
C ARG A 32 4.73 -9.27 -0.89
N GLY A 33 4.28 -8.75 0.24
CA GLY A 33 4.48 -7.36 0.65
C GLY A 33 3.63 -6.38 -0.17
N PRO A 34 3.28 -5.22 0.41
CA PRO A 34 2.39 -4.24 -0.20
C PRO A 34 2.92 -3.66 -1.52
N GLY A 35 4.24 -3.66 -1.72
CA GLY A 35 4.88 -3.14 -2.93
C GLY A 35 4.76 -4.01 -4.19
N GLU A 36 4.38 -5.29 -4.07
CA GLU A 36 4.17 -6.15 -5.23
C GLU A 36 2.71 -6.11 -5.74
N PHE A 37 1.77 -5.57 -4.96
CA PHE A 37 0.34 -5.49 -5.29
C PHE A 37 0.04 -4.61 -6.52
N LEU A 38 0.79 -3.50 -6.70
CA LEU A 38 0.61 -2.56 -7.83
C LEU A 38 1.35 -2.96 -9.12
N GLY A 39 2.03 -4.12 -9.12
CA GLY A 39 2.76 -4.62 -10.28
C GLY A 39 4.17 -4.01 -10.41
N THR A 40 5.14 -4.91 -10.52
CA THR A 40 6.58 -4.71 -10.76
C THR A 40 7.46 -4.35 -9.55
N ARG A 41 8.04 -5.40 -8.94
CA ARG A 41 9.28 -5.30 -8.15
C ARG A 41 10.42 -4.81 -9.06
N GLN A 42 10.81 -3.55 -8.96
CA GLN A 42 12.12 -3.12 -9.48
C GLN A 42 13.19 -3.29 -8.41
N SER A 43 14.10 -4.24 -8.63
CA SER A 43 15.30 -4.46 -7.82
C SER A 43 16.26 -3.27 -7.96
N GLY A 44 16.06 -2.21 -7.17
CA GLY A 44 16.96 -1.05 -7.18
C GLY A 44 16.34 0.25 -6.68
N MET A 45 15.01 0.37 -6.64
CA MET A 45 14.36 1.51 -6.00
C MET A 45 14.08 1.19 -4.54
N ALA A 46 14.42 2.11 -3.64
CA ALA A 46 13.97 2.03 -2.26
C ALA A 46 12.44 1.90 -2.28
N LEU A 47 11.92 0.80 -1.73
CA LEU A 47 10.49 0.64 -1.58
C LEU A 47 10.03 1.79 -0.68
N LEU A 48 9.20 2.69 -1.22
CA LEU A 48 8.42 3.54 -0.36
C LEU A 48 7.64 2.60 0.55
N ARG A 49 7.85 2.71 1.86
CA ARG A 49 7.07 1.95 2.82
C ARG A 49 5.64 2.44 2.69
N PHE A 50 4.76 1.58 2.22
CA PHE A 50 3.34 1.88 2.18
C PHE A 50 2.83 2.02 3.62
N ALA A 51 1.87 2.92 3.80
CA ALA A 51 1.21 3.08 5.08
C ALA A 51 0.46 1.78 5.42
N ASP A 52 0.65 1.32 6.64
CA ASP A 52 -0.08 0.21 7.22
C ASP A 52 -1.36 0.76 7.85
N LEU A 53 -2.52 0.33 7.37
CA LEU A 53 -3.81 0.85 7.85
C LEU A 53 -4.08 0.52 9.33
N GLU A 54 -3.45 -0.51 9.88
CA GLU A 54 -3.61 -0.91 11.27
C GLU A 54 -2.68 -0.11 12.19
N THR A 55 -1.44 0.16 11.78
CA THR A 55 -0.46 0.84 12.64
C THR A 55 -0.34 2.34 12.40
N ASP A 56 -0.69 2.81 11.20
CA ASP A 56 -0.40 4.18 10.76
C ASP A 56 -1.63 5.10 10.84
N ALA A 57 -2.67 4.69 11.57
CA ALA A 57 -3.86 5.50 11.79
C ALA A 57 -3.53 6.87 12.43
N ALA A 58 -2.67 6.89 13.44
CA ALA A 58 -2.29 8.13 14.13
C ALA A 58 -1.57 9.12 13.21
N ILE A 59 -0.62 8.66 12.40
CA ILE A 59 0.09 9.54 11.46
C ILE A 59 -0.83 10.01 10.32
N ALA A 60 -1.81 9.20 9.92
CA ALA A 60 -2.82 9.60 8.95
C ALA A 60 -3.75 10.70 9.50
N GLU A 61 -4.12 10.62 10.79
CA GLU A 61 -4.87 11.66 11.47
C GLU A 61 -4.08 12.97 11.57
N ASP A 62 -2.82 12.91 11.99
CA ASP A 62 -1.93 14.08 12.04
C ASP A 62 -1.76 14.73 10.66
N ALA A 63 -1.58 13.90 9.62
CA ALA A 63 -1.45 14.39 8.25
C ALA A 63 -2.74 15.09 7.76
N ARG A 64 -3.91 14.56 8.13
CA ARG A 64 -5.21 15.20 7.81
C ARG A 64 -5.32 16.57 8.47
N ASP A 65 -4.98 16.66 9.75
CA ASP A 65 -5.11 17.90 10.50
C ASP A 65 -4.11 18.96 9.99
N ALA A 66 -2.88 18.54 9.66
CA ALA A 66 -1.90 19.37 8.99
C ALA A 66 -2.39 19.86 7.62
N ALA A 67 -3.05 19.02 6.83
CA ALA A 67 -3.61 19.42 5.54
C ALA A 67 -4.72 20.47 5.68
N VAL A 68 -5.58 20.34 6.70
CA VAL A 68 -6.63 21.35 7.01
C VAL A 68 -5.98 22.68 7.38
N TRP A 69 -4.99 22.66 8.28
CA TRP A 69 -4.26 23.86 8.68
C TRP A 69 -3.55 24.52 7.49
N LEU A 70 -2.85 23.74 6.67
CA LEU A 70 -2.12 24.23 5.49
C LEU A 70 -3.07 24.87 4.48
N ARG A 71 -4.26 24.30 4.27
CA ARG A 71 -5.27 24.86 3.36
C ARG A 71 -5.84 26.19 3.88
N ALA A 72 -5.97 26.35 5.19
CA ALA A 72 -6.46 27.59 5.78
C ALA A 72 -5.39 28.71 5.76
N GLN A 73 -4.13 28.38 6.07
CA GLN A 73 -3.08 29.38 6.28
C GLN A 73 -2.22 29.63 5.03
N HIS A 74 -2.07 28.63 4.15
CA HIS A 74 -1.12 28.66 3.03
C HIS A 74 -1.72 28.09 1.73
N PRO A 75 -2.81 28.69 1.18
CA PRO A 75 -3.49 28.18 -0.01
C PRO A 75 -2.58 28.08 -1.23
N ALA A 76 -1.66 29.02 -1.44
CA ALA A 76 -0.72 28.97 -2.56
C ALA A 76 0.27 27.79 -2.46
N ALA A 77 0.69 27.42 -1.24
CA ALA A 77 1.54 26.27 -1.03
C ALA A 77 0.79 24.96 -1.33
N VAL A 78 -0.50 24.89 -0.94
CA VAL A 78 -1.38 23.77 -1.29
C VAL A 78 -1.45 23.63 -2.81
N GLU A 79 -1.80 24.69 -3.55
CA GLU A 79 -1.88 24.64 -5.01
C GLU A 79 -0.57 24.15 -5.67
N ALA A 80 0.58 24.64 -5.21
CA ALA A 80 1.88 24.17 -5.69
C ALA A 80 2.13 22.69 -5.37
N HIS A 81 1.70 22.20 -4.20
CA HIS A 81 1.77 20.80 -3.81
C HIS A 81 0.87 19.91 -4.67
N LEU A 82 -0.39 20.29 -4.86
CA LEU A 82 -1.33 19.56 -5.73
C LEU A 82 -0.78 19.51 -7.17
N ALA A 83 -0.32 20.66 -7.69
CA ALA A 83 0.26 20.76 -9.01
C ALA A 83 1.59 20.00 -9.15
N ARG A 84 2.33 19.73 -8.07
CA ARG A 84 3.57 18.94 -8.15
C ARG A 84 3.29 17.45 -8.11
N TRP A 85 2.46 17.01 -7.17
CA TRP A 85 2.33 15.60 -6.81
C TRP A 85 1.06 14.93 -7.35
N MET A 86 0.06 15.71 -7.75
CA MET A 86 -1.24 15.21 -8.23
C MET A 86 -1.56 15.75 -9.62
N ARG A 87 -0.57 15.76 -10.52
CA ARG A 87 -0.79 16.10 -11.95
C ARG A 87 -1.53 14.95 -12.67
N GLY A 88 -2.79 14.72 -12.32
CA GLY A 88 -3.65 13.76 -13.01
C GLY A 88 -4.78 13.25 -12.12
N ARG A 89 -6.03 13.50 -12.51
CA ARG A 89 -7.22 12.84 -11.89
C ARG A 89 -7.28 11.34 -12.18
N GLU A 90 -6.39 10.84 -13.05
CA GLU A 90 -6.34 9.45 -13.50
C GLU A 90 -5.66 8.51 -12.48
N ASP A 91 -4.85 9.03 -11.56
CA ASP A 91 -4.14 8.23 -10.56
C ASP A 91 -5.06 7.71 -9.44
N PHE A 92 -6.18 8.38 -9.20
CA PHE A 92 -7.16 8.01 -8.16
C PHE A 92 -8.25 7.03 -8.63
N LEU A 93 -8.35 6.75 -9.93
CA LEU A 93 -9.46 5.97 -10.51
C LEU A 93 -9.11 4.52 -10.85
N ARG A 94 -7.92 4.04 -10.47
CA ARG A 94 -7.62 2.60 -10.50
C ARG A 94 -8.12 1.95 -9.20
N THR A 95 -9.44 1.77 -9.13
CA THR A 95 -10.11 0.81 -8.22
C THR A 95 -10.26 -0.52 -8.95
#